data_AF-A0A924WPC6-F1
#
_entry.id   AF-A0A924WPC6-F1
#
_cell.length_a   1.000
_cell.length_b   1.000
_cell.length_c   1.000
_cell.angle_alpha   90.00
_cell.angle_beta   90.00
_cell.angle_gamma   90.00
#
_symmetry.space_group_name_H-M   'P 1'
#
loop_
_entity.id
_entity.type
_entity.pdbx_description
1 polymer ?
#
loop_
_entity_poly.entity_id
_entity_poly.type
_entity_poly.pdbx_seq_one_letter_code
_entity_poly.pdbx_strand_id
1 'polypeptide(L)'
;WVHSDAVQALGKIPIDFERLGVHALTVSAHKLRGPKGAGALVLDKRIELKPLLHGGGHEAGMRSGTENVPAIVGFGAACELAIDRLGAYVAHTARLRDLLDARLVELGARVFGRAAPRIANTTYFALDGIDGETLVIELDRSGYGVASGSACSSKSTEPSATLLAMGVAPEVARGSVRVSLGPDNDELQIREFAGAVAAVAGRLRRLTAMAV
;
A
#
# COMPACT_ATOMS: atom_id res chain seq x y z
N TRP A 1 -11.19 8.97 -22.84
CA TRP A 1 -9.85 8.82 -22.24
C TRP A 1 -9.98 8.12 -20.90
N VAL A 2 -9.03 7.26 -20.56
CA VAL A 2 -8.99 6.52 -19.29
C VAL A 2 -7.62 6.74 -18.67
N HIS A 3 -7.61 7.19 -17.43
CA HIS A 3 -6.42 7.29 -16.59
C HIS A 3 -6.44 6.15 -15.57
N SER A 4 -5.28 5.58 -15.28
CA SER A 4 -5.10 4.62 -14.20
C SER A 4 -3.96 5.06 -13.28
N ASP A 5 -4.22 5.07 -11.99
CA ASP A 5 -3.17 5.15 -10.98
C ASP A 5 -2.58 3.75 -10.75
N ALA A 6 -1.36 3.54 -11.24
CA ALA A 6 -0.62 2.29 -11.13
C ALA A 6 0.51 2.36 -10.10
N VAL A 7 0.50 3.34 -9.19
CA VAL A 7 1.51 3.50 -8.13
C VAL A 7 1.63 2.23 -7.26
N GLN A 8 0.52 1.52 -7.05
CA GLN A 8 0.51 0.24 -6.32
C GLN A 8 0.58 -1.00 -7.20
N ALA A 9 0.53 -0.86 -8.53
CA ALA A 9 0.60 -1.98 -9.44
C ALA A 9 2.04 -2.23 -9.92
N LEU A 10 2.79 -1.17 -10.23
CA LEU A 10 4.14 -1.28 -10.78
C LEU A 10 5.04 -2.05 -9.80
N GLY A 11 5.77 -3.04 -10.32
CA GLY A 11 6.66 -3.92 -9.55
C GLY A 11 5.95 -4.94 -8.64
N LYS A 12 4.62 -5.03 -8.67
CA LYS A 12 3.84 -6.02 -7.89
C LYS A 12 2.98 -6.92 -8.76
N ILE A 13 2.57 -6.43 -9.93
CA ILE A 13 1.90 -7.21 -10.97
C ILE A 13 2.49 -6.82 -12.34
N PRO A 14 2.38 -7.69 -13.36
CA PRO A 14 2.74 -7.33 -14.72
C PRO A 14 1.94 -6.11 -15.18
N ILE A 15 2.62 -5.12 -15.75
CA ILE A 15 2.02 -3.94 -16.35
C ILE A 15 2.50 -3.83 -17.79
N ASP A 16 1.54 -3.64 -18.69
CA ASP A 16 1.77 -3.34 -20.09
C ASP A 16 0.79 -2.23 -20.47
N PHE A 17 1.33 -1.07 -20.82
CA PHE A 17 0.53 0.13 -21.08
C PHE A 17 -0.42 -0.06 -22.26
N GLU A 18 0.03 -0.72 -23.33
CA GLU A 18 -0.78 -0.96 -24.53
C GLU A 18 -1.89 -1.97 -24.25
N ARG A 19 -1.56 -3.09 -23.59
CA ARG A 19 -2.53 -4.14 -23.26
C ARG A 19 -3.59 -3.69 -22.25
N LEU A 20 -3.27 -2.73 -21.39
CA LEU A 20 -4.23 -2.15 -20.45
C LEU A 20 -5.29 -1.28 -21.15
N GLY A 21 -5.04 -0.79 -22.36
CA GLY A 21 -5.97 0.08 -23.10
C GLY A 21 -6.25 1.42 -22.42
N VAL A 22 -5.41 1.80 -21.45
CA VAL A 22 -5.46 3.10 -20.79
C VAL A 22 -4.77 4.14 -21.66
N HIS A 23 -5.06 5.41 -21.39
CA HIS A 23 -4.47 6.51 -22.14
C HIS A 23 -3.49 7.32 -21.28
N ALA A 24 -3.61 7.22 -19.95
CA ALA A 24 -2.66 7.79 -19.01
C ALA A 24 -2.41 6.83 -17.85
N LEU A 25 -1.17 6.73 -17.39
CA LEU A 25 -0.77 5.85 -16.29
C LEU A 25 0.14 6.60 -15.32
N THR A 26 -0.23 6.68 -14.04
CA THR A 26 0.62 7.29 -13.01
C THR A 26 1.45 6.24 -12.30
N VAL A 27 2.75 6.52 -12.13
CA VAL A 27 3.72 5.64 -11.44
C VAL A 27 4.64 6.45 -10.53
N SER A 28 5.18 5.83 -9.48
CA SER A 28 6.06 6.52 -8.51
C SER A 28 7.24 5.65 -8.07
N ALA A 29 8.44 6.25 -8.09
CA ALA A 29 9.69 5.57 -7.80
C ALA A 29 9.76 4.95 -6.41
N HIS A 30 9.34 5.70 -5.38
CA HIS A 30 9.47 5.27 -3.99
C HIS A 30 8.61 4.05 -3.63
N LYS A 31 7.62 3.67 -4.46
CA LYS A 31 6.86 2.42 -4.30
C LYS A 31 7.56 1.19 -4.88
N LEU A 32 8.65 1.41 -5.62
CA LEU A 32 9.56 0.39 -6.15
C LEU A 32 10.91 0.37 -5.41
N ARG A 33 11.02 1.04 -4.26
CA ARG A 33 12.30 1.25 -3.54
C ARG A 33 13.28 2.17 -4.28
N GLY A 34 12.80 2.92 -5.28
CA GLY A 34 13.53 4.03 -5.86
C GLY A 34 13.52 5.29 -4.97
N PRO A 35 14.20 6.36 -5.39
CA PRO A 35 14.28 7.60 -4.62
C PRO A 35 12.90 8.26 -4.46
N LYS A 36 12.69 8.94 -3.33
CA LYS A 36 11.55 9.87 -3.17
C LYS A 36 11.76 11.09 -4.07
N GLY A 37 10.66 11.72 -4.49
CA GLY A 37 10.71 12.93 -5.33
C GLY A 37 10.79 12.66 -6.84
N ALA A 38 10.70 11.40 -7.28
CA ALA A 38 10.53 11.01 -8.68
C ALA A 38 9.23 10.22 -8.90
N GLY A 39 8.56 10.54 -10.01
CA GLY A 39 7.37 9.87 -10.50
C GLY A 39 7.20 10.17 -11.99
N ALA A 40 6.31 9.45 -12.65
CA ALA A 40 6.04 9.66 -14.07
C ALA A 40 4.54 9.54 -14.37
N LEU A 41 4.12 10.29 -15.38
CA LEU A 41 2.83 10.15 -16.03
C LEU A 41 3.11 9.63 -17.44
N VAL A 42 2.83 8.35 -17.69
CA VAL A 42 2.94 7.76 -19.02
C VAL A 42 1.68 8.15 -19.79
N LEU A 43 1.84 8.66 -21.00
CA LEU A 43 0.75 9.21 -21.80
C LEU A 43 0.73 8.59 -23.19
N ASP A 44 -0.48 8.30 -23.66
CA ASP A 44 -0.71 8.07 -25.07
C ASP A 44 -0.42 9.37 -25.84
N LYS A 45 0.45 9.28 -26.85
CA LYS A 45 0.87 10.41 -27.70
C LYS A 45 -0.28 11.17 -28.37
N ARG A 46 -1.47 10.56 -28.49
CA ARG A 46 -2.67 11.19 -29.05
C ARG A 46 -3.36 12.14 -28.07
N ILE A 47 -2.98 12.09 -26.79
CA ILE A 47 -3.52 13.00 -25.78
C ILE A 47 -2.79 14.33 -25.85
N GLU A 48 -3.55 15.38 -26.10
CA GLU A 48 -3.13 16.74 -25.81
C GLU A 48 -3.49 17.09 -24.37
N LEU A 49 -2.47 17.36 -23.56
CA LEU A 49 -2.60 17.78 -22.16
C LEU A 49 -2.01 19.17 -22.00
N LYS A 50 -2.73 20.04 -21.30
CA LYS A 50 -2.17 21.33 -20.89
C LYS A 50 -1.21 21.08 -19.72
N PRO A 51 0.02 21.64 -19.76
CA PRO A 51 0.96 21.47 -18.66
C PRO A 51 0.40 22.06 -17.37
N LEU A 52 0.59 21.38 -16.25
CA LEU A 52 0.27 21.95 -14.93
C LEU A 52 1.36 22.96 -14.51
N LEU A 53 2.62 22.62 -14.76
CA LEU A 53 3.79 23.45 -14.47
C LEU A 53 4.30 24.08 -15.76
N HIS A 54 4.06 25.38 -15.90
CA HIS A 54 4.49 26.19 -17.04
C HIS A 54 5.89 26.78 -16.79
N GLY A 55 6.63 27.13 -17.85
CA GLY A 55 7.98 27.69 -17.74
C GLY A 55 8.88 27.30 -18.91
N GLY A 56 10.15 26.99 -18.61
CA GLY A 56 11.25 26.83 -19.58
C GLY A 56 11.19 25.64 -20.56
N GLY A 57 10.03 24.99 -20.75
CA GLY A 57 9.85 24.04 -21.85
C GLY A 57 10.43 22.63 -21.64
N HIS A 58 10.87 22.28 -20.43
CA HIS A 58 11.34 20.93 -20.07
C HIS A 58 10.25 19.87 -20.31
N GLU A 59 10.65 18.59 -20.45
CA GLU A 59 9.74 17.48 -20.78
C GLU A 59 8.87 17.78 -22.02
N ALA A 60 9.50 18.31 -23.09
CA ALA A 60 8.84 18.74 -24.32
C ALA A 60 7.69 19.76 -24.10
N GLY A 61 7.82 20.61 -23.09
CA GLY A 61 6.81 21.61 -22.70
C GLY A 61 5.72 21.10 -21.77
N MET A 62 5.71 19.80 -21.44
CA MET A 62 4.64 19.19 -20.64
C MET A 62 4.81 19.41 -19.14
N ARG A 63 6.04 19.63 -18.66
CA ARG A 63 6.33 19.84 -17.24
C ARG A 63 7.62 20.63 -17.09
N SER A 64 7.50 21.93 -16.85
CA SER A 64 8.66 22.81 -16.68
C SER A 64 9.35 22.66 -15.32
N GLY A 65 10.65 22.97 -15.30
CA GLY A 65 11.52 22.97 -14.12
C GLY A 65 12.73 22.06 -14.35
N THR A 66 13.90 22.48 -13.88
CA THR A 66 15.16 21.73 -14.03
C THR A 66 14.98 20.29 -13.58
N GLU A 67 15.45 19.36 -14.40
CA GLU A 67 15.29 17.94 -14.21
C GLU A 67 16.00 17.48 -12.93
N ASN A 68 15.30 16.69 -12.12
CA ASN A 68 15.92 16.01 -10.98
C ASN A 68 16.67 14.77 -11.48
N VAL A 69 17.78 14.99 -12.20
CA VAL A 69 18.56 13.95 -12.88
C VAL A 69 18.90 12.77 -11.96
N PRO A 70 19.39 12.95 -10.72
CA PRO A 70 19.68 11.82 -9.84
C PRO A 70 18.44 10.98 -9.50
N ALA A 71 17.29 11.62 -9.27
CA ALA A 71 16.06 10.91 -8.96
C ALA A 71 15.47 10.20 -10.19
N ILE A 72 15.64 10.77 -11.39
CA ILE A 72 15.24 10.15 -12.66
C ILE A 72 16.08 8.90 -12.92
N VAL A 73 17.41 8.99 -12.80
CA VAL A 73 18.32 7.85 -12.95
C VAL A 73 17.99 6.75 -11.94
N GLY A 74 17.81 7.12 -10.66
CA GLY A 74 17.43 6.17 -9.62
C GLY A 74 16.05 5.55 -9.84
N PHE A 75 15.11 6.25 -10.46
CA PHE A 75 13.82 5.69 -10.83
C PHE A 75 13.97 4.68 -11.98
N GLY A 76 14.76 4.98 -13.01
CA GLY A 76 15.06 4.05 -14.10
C GLY A 76 15.64 2.73 -13.57
N ALA A 77 16.68 2.79 -12.74
CA ALA A 77 17.29 1.61 -12.13
C ALA A 77 16.31 0.82 -11.24
N ALA A 78 15.43 1.52 -10.49
CA ALA A 78 14.41 0.86 -9.69
C ALA A 78 13.37 0.12 -10.55
N CYS A 79 13.01 0.67 -11.72
CA CYS A 79 12.11 0.01 -12.66
C CYS A 79 12.74 -1.28 -13.25
N GLU A 80 14.00 -1.23 -13.68
CA GLU A 80 14.73 -2.41 -14.18
C GLU A 80 14.75 -3.53 -13.13
N LEU A 81 15.20 -3.20 -11.90
CA LEU A 81 15.25 -4.16 -10.81
C LEU A 81 13.86 -4.71 -10.42
N ALA A 82 12.81 -3.88 -10.51
CA ALA A 82 11.45 -4.30 -10.20
C ALA A 82 10.90 -5.31 -11.23
N ILE A 83 11.23 -5.12 -12.52
CA ILE A 83 10.84 -6.06 -13.58
C ILE A 83 11.59 -7.39 -13.42
N ASP A 84 12.92 -7.33 -13.26
CA ASP A 84 13.76 -8.53 -13.15
C ASP A 84 13.38 -9.41 -11.94
N ARG A 85 12.95 -8.77 -10.84
CA ARG A 85 12.65 -9.46 -9.58
C ARG A 85 11.16 -9.75 -9.39
N LEU A 86 10.29 -9.37 -10.33
CA LEU A 86 8.83 -9.41 -10.15
C LEU A 86 8.33 -10.79 -9.70
N GLY A 87 8.74 -11.85 -10.39
CA GLY A 87 8.31 -13.22 -10.07
C GLY A 87 8.71 -13.65 -8.65
N ALA A 88 9.98 -13.42 -8.28
CA ALA A 88 10.50 -13.74 -6.95
C ALA A 88 9.83 -12.91 -5.84
N TYR A 89 9.65 -11.61 -6.09
CA TYR A 89 8.95 -10.69 -5.18
C TYR A 89 7.51 -11.13 -4.91
N VAL A 90 6.78 -11.49 -5.96
CA VAL A 90 5.38 -11.95 -5.87
C VAL A 90 5.29 -13.28 -5.12
N ALA A 91 6.16 -14.24 -5.43
CA ALA A 91 6.16 -15.54 -4.76
C ALA A 91 6.47 -15.45 -3.26
N HIS A 92 7.54 -14.74 -2.90
CA HIS A 92 7.93 -14.52 -1.50
C HIS A 92 6.88 -13.71 -0.74
N THR A 93 6.52 -12.58 -1.34
CA THR A 93 5.26 -11.84 -1.25
C THR A 93 4.07 -12.56 -0.64
N ALA A 94 3.48 -13.35 -1.52
CA ALA A 94 2.23 -14.04 -1.33
C ALA A 94 2.33 -15.06 -0.20
N ARG A 95 3.44 -15.81 -0.13
CA ARG A 95 3.66 -16.80 0.93
C ARG A 95 3.63 -16.16 2.32
N LEU A 96 4.31 -15.03 2.51
CA LEU A 96 4.31 -14.32 3.79
C LEU A 96 2.96 -13.68 4.10
N ARG A 97 2.30 -13.07 3.11
CA ARG A 97 0.95 -12.52 3.26
C ARG A 97 -0.05 -13.60 3.66
N ASP A 98 -0.01 -14.77 3.03
CA ASP A 98 -0.95 -15.85 3.29
C ASP A 98 -0.72 -16.47 4.67
N LEU A 99 0.54 -16.56 5.11
CA LEU A 99 0.89 -16.93 6.49
C LEU A 99 0.32 -15.91 7.49
N LEU A 100 0.52 -14.61 7.24
CA LEU A 100 0.00 -13.54 8.08
C LEU A 100 -1.52 -13.59 8.18
N ASP A 101 -2.21 -13.71 7.05
CA ASP A 101 -3.65 -13.82 6.97
C ASP A 101 -4.19 -15.01 7.77
N ALA A 102 -3.54 -16.17 7.66
CA ALA A 102 -3.93 -17.36 8.43
C ALA A 102 -3.83 -17.10 9.93
N ARG A 103 -2.72 -16.50 10.39
CA ARG A 103 -2.53 -16.16 11.82
C ARG A 103 -3.52 -15.11 12.31
N LEU A 104 -3.79 -14.08 11.53
CA LEU A 104 -4.77 -13.06 11.91
C LEU A 104 -6.18 -13.63 12.02
N VAL A 105 -6.55 -14.56 11.13
CA VAL A 105 -7.85 -15.23 11.17
C VAL A 105 -7.97 -16.15 12.40
N GLU A 106 -6.91 -16.84 12.80
CA GLU A 106 -6.86 -17.59 14.08
C GLU A 106 -7.12 -16.69 15.29
N LEU A 107 -6.73 -15.40 15.22
CA LEU A 107 -7.01 -14.38 16.25
C LEU A 107 -8.42 -13.79 16.19
N GLY A 108 -9.25 -14.24 15.25
CA GLY A 108 -10.59 -13.71 15.01
C GLY A 108 -10.61 -12.42 14.21
N ALA A 109 -9.54 -12.09 13.47
CA ALA A 109 -9.53 -10.93 12.60
C ALA A 109 -10.36 -11.17 11.34
N ARG A 110 -11.06 -10.12 10.89
CA ARG A 110 -11.65 -10.06 9.56
C ARG A 110 -10.62 -9.53 8.59
N VAL A 111 -10.19 -10.35 7.63
CA VAL A 111 -9.28 -9.93 6.54
C VAL A 111 -10.09 -9.53 5.31
N PHE A 112 -9.94 -8.28 4.87
CA PHE A 112 -10.67 -7.73 3.73
C PHE A 112 -10.08 -8.21 2.40
N GLY A 113 -10.95 -8.52 1.45
CA GLY A 113 -10.55 -8.94 0.09
C GLY A 113 -9.82 -10.28 0.01
N ARG A 114 -9.81 -11.11 1.08
CA ARG A 114 -9.07 -12.37 1.14
C ARG A 114 -9.41 -13.36 0.02
N ALA A 115 -10.69 -13.40 -0.40
CA ALA A 115 -11.18 -14.29 -1.46
C ALA A 115 -11.09 -13.68 -2.88
N ALA A 116 -10.61 -12.45 -3.02
CA ALA A 116 -10.51 -11.76 -4.30
C ALA A 116 -9.07 -11.74 -4.84
N PRO A 117 -8.87 -11.59 -6.16
CA PRO A 117 -7.56 -11.25 -6.70
C PRO A 117 -7.03 -9.96 -6.06
N ARG A 118 -5.81 -10.03 -5.51
CA ARG A 118 -5.15 -8.90 -4.82
C ARG A 118 -3.65 -9.00 -4.94
N ILE A 119 -2.96 -7.87 -4.78
CA ILE A 119 -1.50 -7.80 -4.77
C ILE A 119 -0.90 -8.72 -3.70
N ALA A 120 0.29 -9.25 -3.98
CA ALA A 120 0.93 -10.30 -3.19
C ALA A 120 1.36 -9.85 -1.78
N ASN A 121 1.53 -8.55 -1.56
CA ASN A 121 2.26 -8.04 -0.41
C ASN A 121 1.38 -7.38 0.67
N THR A 122 0.07 -7.28 0.47
CA THR A 122 -0.79 -6.45 1.34
C THR A 122 -1.84 -7.29 2.05
N THR A 123 -1.92 -7.11 3.37
CA THR A 123 -2.99 -7.60 4.23
C THR A 123 -3.71 -6.40 4.82
N TYR A 124 -5.03 -6.40 4.76
CA TYR A 124 -5.87 -5.38 5.38
C TYR A 124 -6.90 -6.07 6.25
N PHE A 125 -6.92 -5.76 7.55
CA PHE A 125 -7.75 -6.50 8.50
C PHE A 125 -8.35 -5.58 9.55
N ALA A 126 -9.37 -6.07 10.27
CA ALA A 126 -9.87 -5.46 11.49
C ALA A 126 -10.09 -6.53 12.56
N LEU A 127 -10.00 -6.13 13.83
CA LEU A 127 -10.36 -6.95 14.97
C LEU A 127 -11.60 -6.35 15.63
N ASP A 128 -12.63 -7.16 15.85
CA ASP A 128 -13.87 -6.68 16.47
C ASP A 128 -13.59 -6.10 17.86
N GLY A 129 -14.21 -4.94 18.11
CA GLY A 129 -14.09 -4.18 19.36
C GLY A 129 -12.75 -3.46 19.57
N ILE A 130 -11.87 -3.42 18.56
CA ILE A 130 -10.57 -2.75 18.65
C ILE A 130 -10.53 -1.60 17.64
N ASP A 131 -10.21 -0.40 18.15
CA ASP A 131 -9.95 0.78 17.33
C ASP A 131 -8.62 0.65 16.57
N GLY A 132 -8.63 0.99 15.27
CA GLY A 132 -7.51 0.75 14.37
C GLY A 132 -6.33 1.69 14.63
N GLU A 133 -6.59 2.95 14.97
CA GLU A 133 -5.54 3.93 15.29
C GLU A 133 -4.83 3.54 16.60
N THR A 134 -5.59 3.16 17.61
CA THR A 134 -5.07 2.65 18.89
C THR A 134 -4.20 1.41 18.66
N LEU A 135 -4.65 0.45 17.85
CA LEU A 135 -3.87 -0.75 17.53
C LEU A 135 -2.56 -0.40 16.82
N VAL A 136 -2.58 0.53 15.86
CA VAL A 136 -1.38 1.00 15.15
C VAL A 136 -0.39 1.66 16.10
N ILE A 137 -0.83 2.54 17.00
CA ILE A 137 0.04 3.20 17.99
C ILE A 137 0.70 2.18 18.91
N GLU A 138 -0.05 1.18 19.38
CA GLU A 138 0.47 0.16 20.29
C GLU A 138 1.42 -0.82 19.59
N LEU A 139 1.20 -1.09 18.30
CA LEU A 139 2.12 -1.86 17.47
C LEU A 139 3.41 -1.08 17.15
N ASP A 140 3.31 0.23 16.90
CA ASP A 140 4.48 1.11 16.71
C ASP A 140 5.36 1.14 17.97
N ARG A 141 4.75 1.28 19.16
CA ARG A 141 5.43 1.12 20.46
C ARG A 141 6.09 -0.24 20.66
N SER A 142 5.58 -1.26 19.97
CA SER A 142 6.12 -2.62 19.97
C SER A 142 7.14 -2.87 18.85
N GLY A 143 7.51 -1.83 18.09
CA GLY A 143 8.53 -1.87 17.04
C GLY A 143 8.01 -2.16 15.63
N TYR A 144 6.69 -2.10 15.39
CA TYR A 144 6.09 -2.47 14.10
C TYR A 144 5.47 -1.28 13.36
N GLY A 145 6.02 -0.96 12.19
CA GLY A 145 5.47 0.03 11.28
C GLY A 145 4.29 -0.51 10.46
N VAL A 146 3.07 -0.10 10.83
CA VAL A 146 1.81 -0.42 10.13
C VAL A 146 0.98 0.85 9.91
N ALA A 147 -0.08 0.77 9.11
CA ALA A 147 -0.96 1.92 8.86
C ALA A 147 -2.41 1.61 9.25
N SER A 148 -3.13 2.61 9.75
CA SER A 148 -4.59 2.56 9.91
C SER A 148 -5.28 3.06 8.65
N GLY A 149 -6.49 2.53 8.38
CA GLY A 149 -7.37 3.05 7.33
C GLY A 149 -6.75 3.15 5.93
N SER A 150 -7.24 4.11 5.14
CA SER A 150 -6.49 4.60 3.97
C SER A 150 -5.31 5.40 4.50
N ALA A 151 -4.09 4.86 4.40
CA ALA A 151 -2.83 5.37 4.96
C ALA A 151 -2.44 6.86 4.72
N CYS A 152 -3.32 7.69 4.16
CA CYS A 152 -3.22 9.14 4.04
C CYS A 152 -4.04 9.92 5.09
N SER A 153 -4.75 9.25 6.01
CA SER A 153 -5.66 9.91 6.97
C SER A 153 -5.00 10.34 8.29
N SER A 154 -3.73 10.75 8.30
CA SER A 154 -2.99 11.13 9.53
C SER A 154 -3.59 12.35 10.29
N LYS A 155 -4.73 12.88 9.85
CA LYS A 155 -5.50 13.97 10.46
C LYS A 155 -7.00 13.72 10.51
N SER A 156 -7.49 12.58 10.03
CA SER A 156 -8.92 12.27 9.98
C SER A 156 -9.18 10.92 10.62
N THR A 157 -10.00 10.91 11.67
CA THR A 157 -10.54 9.72 12.34
C THR A 157 -11.61 9.01 11.51
N GLU A 158 -11.79 9.43 10.25
CA GLU A 158 -12.79 8.87 9.36
C GLU A 158 -12.43 7.44 8.92
N PRO A 159 -13.42 6.55 8.85
CA PRO A 159 -13.23 5.21 8.31
C PRO A 159 -12.70 5.24 6.87
N SER A 160 -12.01 4.19 6.48
CA SER A 160 -11.50 4.04 5.11
C SER A 160 -12.63 4.13 4.08
N ALA A 161 -12.59 5.15 3.22
CA ALA A 161 -13.55 5.33 2.13
C ALA A 161 -13.61 4.11 1.19
N THR A 162 -12.49 3.40 0.99
CA THR A 162 -12.45 2.15 0.21
C THR A 162 -13.24 1.04 0.88
N LEU A 163 -13.08 0.84 2.20
CA LEU A 163 -13.85 -0.18 2.92
C LEU A 163 -15.35 0.16 2.96
N LEU A 164 -15.68 1.44 3.14
CA LEU A 164 -17.06 1.91 3.05
C LEU A 164 -17.67 1.64 1.67
N ALA A 165 -16.94 1.92 0.59
CA ALA A 165 -17.39 1.62 -0.77
C ALA A 165 -17.54 0.12 -1.05
N MET A 166 -16.80 -0.73 -0.33
CA MET A 166 -16.97 -2.19 -0.35
C MET A 166 -18.17 -2.68 0.47
N GLY A 167 -18.92 -1.78 1.13
CA GLY A 167 -20.05 -2.13 1.98
C GLY A 167 -19.66 -2.59 3.38
N VAL A 168 -18.42 -2.35 3.82
CA VAL A 168 -18.00 -2.62 5.19
C VAL A 168 -18.62 -1.58 6.11
N ALA A 169 -19.23 -2.04 7.20
CA ALA A 169 -19.86 -1.15 8.16
C ALA A 169 -18.85 -0.15 8.78
N PRO A 170 -19.22 1.13 9.00
CA PRO A 170 -18.29 2.18 9.43
C PRO A 170 -17.51 1.85 10.71
N GLU A 171 -18.12 1.17 11.67
CA GLU A 171 -17.51 0.74 12.92
C GLU A 171 -16.39 -0.29 12.70
N VAL A 172 -16.58 -1.23 11.78
CA VAL A 172 -15.55 -2.22 11.41
C VAL A 172 -14.45 -1.55 10.58
N ALA A 173 -14.82 -0.61 9.70
CA ALA A 173 -13.86 0.13 8.88
C ALA A 173 -12.93 1.05 9.72
N ARG A 174 -13.41 1.58 10.85
CA ARG A 174 -12.58 2.32 11.82
C ARG A 174 -11.54 1.44 12.52
N GLY A 175 -11.87 0.17 12.78
CA GLY A 175 -10.95 -0.82 13.37
C GLY A 175 -9.86 -1.36 12.43
N SER A 176 -9.70 -0.78 11.23
CA SER A 176 -8.91 -1.39 10.17
C SER A 176 -7.42 -1.03 10.21
N VAL A 177 -6.58 -2.04 10.03
CA VAL A 177 -5.11 -1.96 10.01
C VAL A 177 -4.57 -2.65 8.76
N ARG A 178 -3.70 -1.94 8.05
CA ARG A 178 -3.04 -2.40 6.83
C ARG A 178 -1.56 -2.70 7.09
N VAL A 179 -1.16 -3.89 6.68
CA VAL A 179 0.22 -4.37 6.67
C VAL A 179 0.67 -4.51 5.22
N SER A 180 1.86 -3.99 4.90
CA SER A 180 2.44 -4.05 3.56
C SER A 180 3.84 -4.62 3.63
N LEU A 181 4.02 -5.80 3.07
CA LEU A 181 5.26 -6.58 3.10
C LEU A 181 6.22 -6.18 1.99
N GLY A 182 7.50 -6.40 2.22
CA GLY A 182 8.59 -6.28 1.27
C GLY A 182 9.47 -7.53 1.23
N PRO A 183 10.43 -7.61 0.29
CA PRO A 183 11.35 -8.75 0.17
C PRO A 183 12.27 -8.93 1.37
N ASP A 184 12.47 -7.90 2.21
CA ASP A 184 13.32 -8.01 3.40
C ASP A 184 12.56 -8.58 4.61
N ASN A 185 11.26 -8.87 4.46
CA ASN A 185 10.50 -9.57 5.48
C ASN A 185 10.72 -11.08 5.42
N ASP A 186 10.57 -11.76 6.55
CA ASP A 186 10.70 -13.22 6.66
C ASP A 186 9.57 -13.86 7.50
N GLU A 187 9.54 -15.19 7.57
CA GLU A 187 8.50 -15.91 8.33
C GLU A 187 8.54 -15.66 9.83
N LEU A 188 9.73 -15.47 10.41
CA LEU A 188 9.88 -15.26 11.84
C LEU A 188 9.23 -13.93 12.22
N GLN A 189 9.53 -12.87 11.47
CA GLN A 189 8.91 -11.56 11.63
C GLN A 189 7.38 -11.61 11.49
N ILE A 190 6.84 -12.42 10.56
CA ILE A 190 5.39 -12.60 10.44
C ILE A 190 4.80 -13.24 11.71
N ARG A 191 5.44 -14.28 12.26
CA ARG A 191 4.99 -14.96 13.48
C ARG A 191 5.09 -14.05 14.70
N GLU A 192 6.20 -13.33 14.83
CA GLU A 192 6.41 -12.36 15.91
C GLU A 192 5.41 -11.22 15.84
N PHE A 193 5.16 -10.67 14.65
CA PHE A 193 4.14 -9.64 14.43
C PHE A 193 2.74 -10.13 14.81
N ALA A 194 2.35 -11.34 14.38
CA ALA A 194 1.05 -11.91 14.75
C ALA A 194 0.93 -12.12 16.28
N GLY A 195 2.02 -12.56 16.94
CA GLY A 195 2.09 -12.65 18.40
C GLY A 195 1.94 -11.28 19.07
N ALA A 196 2.57 -10.24 18.54
CA ALA A 196 2.43 -8.87 19.03
C ALA A 196 0.99 -8.36 18.87
N VAL A 197 0.35 -8.59 17.71
CA VAL A 197 -1.07 -8.27 17.49
C VAL A 197 -1.95 -8.94 18.54
N ALA A 198 -1.74 -10.23 18.81
CA ALA A 198 -2.50 -10.97 19.81
C ALA A 198 -2.33 -10.38 21.22
N ALA A 199 -1.08 -10.09 21.62
CA ALA A 199 -0.76 -9.53 22.92
C ALA A 199 -1.37 -8.13 23.12
N VAL A 200 -1.23 -7.25 22.12
CA VAL A 200 -1.80 -5.89 22.15
C VAL A 200 -3.33 -5.96 22.17
N ALA A 201 -3.93 -6.74 21.28
CA ALA A 201 -5.39 -6.92 21.24
C ALA A 201 -5.96 -7.43 22.56
N GLY A 202 -5.29 -8.42 23.18
CA GLY A 202 -5.68 -8.94 24.49
C GLY A 202 -5.59 -7.88 25.61
N ARG A 203 -4.55 -7.03 25.59
CA ARG A 203 -4.41 -5.91 26.54
C ARG A 203 -5.52 -4.88 26.36
N LEU A 204 -5.78 -4.44 25.12
CA LEU A 204 -6.81 -3.43 24.81
C LEU A 204 -8.20 -3.90 25.23
N ARG A 205 -8.56 -5.15 24.92
CA ARG A 205 -9.86 -5.73 25.32
C ARG A 205 -10.06 -5.76 26.84
N ARG A 206 -9.01 -6.03 27.62
CA ARG A 206 -9.07 -5.98 29.10
C ARG A 206 -9.31 -4.56 29.62
N LEU A 207 -8.66 -3.56 29.03
CA LEU A 207 -8.86 -2.16 29.43
C LEU A 207 -10.29 -1.69 29.16
N THR A 208 -10.86 -2.05 28.01
CA THR A 208 -12.26 -1.72 27.70
C THR A 208 -13.23 -2.41 28.66
N ALA A 209 -13.00 -3.69 29.00
CA ALA A 209 -13.85 -4.44 29.92
C ALA A 209 -13.83 -3.93 31.36
N MET A 210 -12.78 -3.21 31.78
CA MET A 210 -12.69 -2.59 33.12
C MET A 210 -13.31 -1.19 33.18
N ALA A 211 -13.60 -0.58 32.02
CA ALA A 211 -14.17 0.76 31.92
C ALA A 211 -15.70 0.76 31.79
N VAL A 212 -16.31 -0.42 31.71
CA VAL A 212 -17.76 -0.68 31.69
C VAL A 212 -18.19 -1.23 33.04
#